data_AF-A0A965L871-F1
#
_entry.id   AF-A0A965L871-F1
#
_cell.length_a   1.000
_cell.length_b   1.000
_cell.length_c   1.000
_cell.angle_alpha   90.00
_cell.angle_beta   90.00
_cell.angle_gamma   90.00
#
_symmetry.space_group_name_H-M   'P 1'
#
loop_
_entity.id
_entity.type
_entity.pdbx_description
1 polymer ?
#
loop_
_entity_poly.entity_id
_entity_poly.type
_entity_poly.pdbx_seq_one_letter_code
_entity_poly.pdbx_strand_id
1 'polypeptide(L)'
;MIKPRYISKVSVTRPDNTTPYTANDVLGTDPASVIQFTNIAPEGGGTIVLLYASMRIDAGSSTQGQTRLHLYSSAPAGIADNAAFNLPSGDRDKYLGYITLSAPVDLGDTMFTEDDFLRKTITATSSSVFAIAETTAAFTPAATTVRVLELRSVEA
;
A
#
# COMPACT_ATOMS: atom_id res chain seq x y z
N MET A 1 1.69 24.28 9.69
CA MET A 1 1.52 22.91 9.16
C MET A 1 1.81 21.95 10.29
N ILE A 2 0.87 21.08 10.64
CA ILE A 2 1.10 20.05 11.66
C ILE A 2 2.12 19.05 11.08
N LYS A 3 3.23 18.82 11.80
CA LYS A 3 4.29 17.90 11.37
C LYS A 3 3.83 16.45 11.64
N PRO A 4 4.02 15.50 10.69
CA PRO A 4 3.74 14.09 10.93
C PRO A 4 4.46 13.56 12.18
N ARG A 5 3.72 12.83 13.02
CA ARG A 5 4.20 12.26 14.29
C ARG A 5 4.54 10.78 14.13
N TYR A 6 3.77 10.06 13.32
CA TYR A 6 3.96 8.64 13.07
C TYR A 6 4.45 8.41 11.65
N ILE A 7 5.41 7.49 11.51
CA ILE A 7 6.01 7.10 10.24
C ILE A 7 6.14 5.58 10.26
N SER A 8 5.64 4.93 9.21
CA SER A 8 5.76 3.49 9.04
C SER A 8 6.21 3.18 7.63
N LYS A 9 7.20 2.28 7.49
CA LYS A 9 7.74 1.83 6.20
C LYS A 9 7.70 0.32 6.14
N VAL A 10 7.25 -0.22 5.02
CA VAL A 10 7.11 -1.67 4.82
C VAL A 10 7.63 -2.04 3.43
N SER A 11 8.47 -3.06 3.36
CA SER A 11 8.92 -3.65 2.09
C SER A 11 8.06 -4.85 1.71
N VAL A 12 7.70 -4.93 0.43
CA VAL A 12 6.99 -6.06 -0.16
C VAL A 12 7.75 -6.51 -1.39
N THR A 13 8.09 -7.78 -1.44
CA THR A 13 8.88 -8.36 -2.54
C THR A 13 7.98 -9.26 -3.38
N ARG A 14 7.91 -8.99 -4.69
CA ARG A 14 7.19 -9.85 -5.63
C ARG A 14 7.83 -11.26 -5.67
N PRO A 15 7.04 -12.34 -5.90
CA PRO A 15 7.59 -13.65 -6.23
C PRO A 15 8.59 -13.65 -7.40
N ASP A 16 9.38 -14.73 -7.49
CA ASP A 16 10.36 -14.94 -8.57
C ASP A 16 9.68 -15.39 -9.88
N ASN A 17 8.89 -14.49 -10.49
CA ASN A 17 8.29 -14.69 -11.79
C ASN A 17 7.97 -13.35 -12.47
N THR A 18 7.69 -13.40 -13.78
CA THR A 18 7.37 -12.23 -14.62
C THR A 18 5.94 -12.28 -15.17
N THR A 19 5.02 -13.01 -14.49
CA THR A 19 3.61 -13.09 -14.91
C THR A 19 3.00 -11.68 -14.97
N PRO A 20 2.46 -11.25 -16.14
CA PRO A 20 1.90 -9.91 -16.27
C PRO A 20 0.76 -9.67 -15.28
N TYR A 21 0.73 -8.49 -14.68
CA TYR A 21 -0.47 -8.02 -13.97
C TYR A 21 -1.50 -7.51 -14.97
N THR A 22 -2.76 -7.78 -14.67
CA THR A 22 -3.92 -7.13 -15.23
C THR A 22 -4.36 -5.96 -14.34
N ALA A 23 -5.32 -5.16 -14.81
CA ALA A 23 -5.88 -4.10 -13.99
C ALA A 23 -6.65 -4.70 -12.80
N ASN A 24 -6.47 -4.08 -11.63
CA ASN A 24 -6.99 -4.49 -10.33
C ASN A 24 -6.30 -5.71 -9.69
N ASP A 25 -5.13 -6.12 -10.18
CA ASP A 25 -4.38 -7.19 -9.50
C ASP A 25 -3.61 -6.67 -8.27
N VAL A 26 -3.48 -7.55 -7.29
CA VAL A 26 -2.74 -7.28 -6.05
C VAL A 26 -1.24 -7.30 -6.30
N LEU A 27 -0.56 -6.26 -5.82
CA LEU A 27 0.89 -6.14 -5.78
C LEU A 27 1.40 -6.66 -4.44
N GLY A 28 1.93 -7.87 -4.39
CA GLY A 28 2.46 -8.38 -3.14
C GLY A 28 3.24 -9.67 -3.20
N THR A 29 2.94 -10.57 -2.26
CA THR A 29 3.57 -11.88 -2.05
C THR A 29 2.58 -13.01 -2.35
N ASP A 30 3.08 -14.18 -2.68
CA ASP A 30 2.32 -15.41 -2.90
C ASP A 30 2.66 -16.40 -1.75
N PRO A 31 1.70 -17.07 -1.08
CA PRO A 31 0.27 -17.23 -1.40
C PRO A 31 -0.67 -16.14 -0.90
N ALA A 32 -0.22 -15.21 -0.07
CA ALA A 32 -1.09 -14.20 0.53
C ALA A 32 -0.30 -12.93 0.87
N SER A 33 -0.85 -11.79 0.47
CA SER A 33 -0.31 -10.46 0.76
C SER A 33 -1.15 -9.78 1.82
N VAL A 34 -0.51 -9.31 2.89
CA VAL A 34 -1.07 -8.32 3.82
C VAL A 34 0.06 -7.40 4.24
N ILE A 35 -0.09 -6.10 3.99
CA ILE A 35 0.88 -5.08 4.37
C ILE A 35 0.50 -4.56 5.75
N GLN A 36 1.41 -4.57 6.72
CA GLN A 36 1.15 -4.03 8.05
C GLN A 36 2.03 -2.81 8.32
N PHE A 37 1.39 -1.63 8.43
CA PHE A 37 2.04 -0.41 8.90
C PHE A 37 1.96 -0.36 10.42
N THR A 38 3.02 -0.82 11.08
CA THR A 38 3.14 -0.74 12.55
C THR A 38 3.44 0.68 13.01
N ASN A 39 3.00 1.01 14.23
CA ASN A 39 3.25 2.31 14.89
C ASN A 39 2.83 3.53 14.05
N ILE A 40 1.74 3.39 13.29
CA ILE A 40 1.17 4.45 12.44
C ILE A 40 -0.02 5.16 13.11
N ALA A 41 -0.43 4.68 14.28
CA ALA A 41 -1.51 5.23 15.10
C ALA A 41 -1.14 5.14 16.60
N PRO A 42 -1.87 5.83 17.50
CA PRO A 42 -1.66 5.73 18.94
C PRO A 42 -1.73 4.29 19.46
N GLU A 43 -1.08 4.06 20.60
CA GLU A 43 -1.20 2.80 21.32
C GLU A 43 -2.66 2.57 21.73
N GLY A 44 -3.24 1.43 21.33
CA GLY A 44 -4.67 1.13 21.50
C GLY A 44 -5.58 1.63 20.38
N GLY A 45 -5.05 2.33 19.37
CA GLY A 45 -5.83 2.87 18.25
C GLY A 45 -6.34 4.29 18.48
N GLY A 46 -7.17 4.77 17.56
CA GLY A 46 -7.66 6.14 17.55
C GLY A 46 -7.85 6.68 16.13
N THR A 47 -8.41 7.89 16.04
CA THR A 47 -8.58 8.58 14.77
C THR A 47 -7.29 9.31 14.40
N ILE A 48 -6.80 9.04 13.19
CA ILE A 48 -5.61 9.66 12.62
C ILE A 48 -5.92 10.28 11.27
N VAL A 49 -5.09 11.25 10.87
CA VAL A 49 -5.06 11.81 9.53
C VAL A 49 -3.79 11.34 8.84
N LEU A 50 -3.94 10.64 7.72
CA LEU A 50 -2.83 10.34 6.82
C LEU A 50 -2.50 11.60 6.01
N LEU A 51 -1.25 12.03 6.11
CA LEU A 51 -0.75 13.26 5.50
C LEU A 51 0.23 13.00 4.34
N TYR A 52 0.83 11.81 4.31
CA TYR A 52 1.84 11.45 3.32
C TYR A 52 1.77 9.95 3.01
N ALA A 53 1.94 9.62 1.74
CA ALA A 53 2.21 8.27 1.30
C ALA A 53 3.25 8.29 0.18
N SER A 54 4.12 7.27 0.14
CA SER A 54 5.02 7.08 -0.99
C SER A 54 5.24 5.61 -1.29
N MET A 55 5.66 5.33 -2.52
CA MET A 55 6.12 4.03 -2.95
C MET A 55 7.42 4.18 -3.73
N ARG A 56 8.46 3.52 -3.24
CA ARG A 56 9.70 3.28 -3.99
C ARG A 56 9.63 1.89 -4.61
N ILE A 57 10.10 1.74 -5.84
CA ILE A 57 10.21 0.47 -6.53
C ILE A 57 11.66 0.29 -6.94
N ASP A 58 12.28 -0.81 -6.51
CA ASP A 58 13.69 -1.11 -6.76
C ASP A 58 13.83 -1.80 -8.13
N ALA A 59 13.51 -1.06 -9.19
CA ALA A 59 13.58 -1.48 -10.58
C ALA A 59 13.82 -0.26 -11.49
N GLY A 60 14.53 -0.46 -12.60
CA GLY A 60 15.00 0.64 -13.46
C GLY A 60 14.09 1.07 -14.61
N SER A 61 12.89 0.50 -14.74
CA SER A 61 11.73 1.07 -15.43
C SER A 61 10.58 0.07 -15.44
N SER A 62 9.34 0.55 -15.44
CA SER A 62 8.14 -0.25 -15.67
C SER A 62 7.02 0.66 -16.17
N THR A 63 6.01 0.07 -16.82
CA THR A 63 4.78 0.79 -17.18
C THR A 63 3.72 0.66 -16.09
N GLN A 64 4.13 0.47 -14.82
CA GLN A 64 3.20 0.31 -13.71
C GLN A 64 2.29 1.54 -13.63
N GLY A 65 0.98 1.30 -13.53
CA GLY A 65 -0.02 2.35 -13.36
C GLY A 65 -0.06 2.92 -11.94
N GLN A 66 -1.18 3.55 -11.62
CA GLN A 66 -1.42 4.00 -10.24
C GLN A 66 -1.51 2.79 -9.30
N THR A 67 -1.22 3.02 -8.03
CA THR A 67 -1.35 2.00 -6.99
C THR A 67 -2.42 2.43 -6.00
N ARG A 68 -3.48 1.63 -5.89
CA ARG A 68 -4.49 1.77 -4.84
C ARG A 68 -4.04 1.01 -3.61
N LEU A 69 -3.99 1.70 -2.47
CA LEU A 69 -3.71 1.08 -1.18
C LEU A 69 -5.01 1.01 -0.39
N HIS A 70 -5.59 -0.18 -0.35
CA HIS A 70 -6.81 -0.51 0.39
C HIS A 70 -6.46 -0.64 1.87
N LEU A 71 -7.05 0.18 2.74
CA LEU A 71 -6.67 0.28 4.15
C LEU A 71 -7.66 -0.46 5.05
N TYR A 72 -7.16 -1.04 6.14
CA TYR A 72 -7.96 -1.80 7.09
C TYR A 72 -7.53 -1.53 8.54
N SER A 73 -8.49 -1.55 9.47
CA SER A 73 -8.25 -1.34 10.91
C SER A 73 -7.64 -2.56 11.60
N SER A 74 -7.87 -3.75 11.05
CA SER A 74 -7.29 -5.03 11.47
C SER A 74 -6.88 -5.85 10.24
N ALA A 75 -6.12 -6.93 10.44
CA ALA A 75 -5.58 -7.72 9.32
C ALA A 75 -6.72 -8.27 8.42
N PRO A 76 -6.76 -7.94 7.11
CA PRO A 76 -7.69 -8.52 6.14
C PRO A 76 -7.37 -9.98 5.83
N ALA A 77 -8.27 -10.66 5.11
CA ALA A 77 -7.89 -11.89 4.42
C ALA A 77 -6.83 -11.56 3.37
N GLY A 78 -5.72 -12.32 3.36
CA GLY A 78 -4.65 -12.08 2.41
C GLY A 78 -5.05 -12.50 1.00
N ILE A 79 -4.58 -11.73 0.01
CA ILE A 79 -4.79 -11.99 -1.41
C ILE A 79 -3.42 -12.24 -2.04
N ALA A 80 -3.28 -13.30 -2.83
CA ALA A 80 -2.02 -13.65 -3.50
C ALA A 80 -1.57 -12.53 -4.44
N ASP A 81 -0.26 -12.43 -4.66
CA ASP A 81 0.27 -11.63 -5.76
C ASP A 81 -0.40 -12.02 -7.08
N ASN A 82 -0.66 -11.04 -7.95
CA ASN A 82 -1.22 -11.26 -9.29
C ASN A 82 -2.67 -11.79 -9.30
N ALA A 83 -3.30 -11.99 -8.13
CA ALA A 83 -4.73 -12.23 -8.04
C ALA A 83 -5.50 -10.91 -8.04
N ALA A 84 -6.70 -10.91 -8.64
CA ALA A 84 -7.58 -9.76 -8.63
C ALA A 84 -7.97 -9.37 -7.19
N PHE A 85 -7.89 -8.08 -6.89
CA PHE A 85 -8.38 -7.54 -5.63
C PHE A 85 -9.88 -7.83 -5.47
N ASN A 86 -10.25 -8.19 -4.25
CA ASN A 86 -11.63 -8.38 -3.85
C ASN A 86 -11.81 -7.87 -2.42
N LEU A 87 -12.95 -7.26 -2.13
CA LEU A 87 -13.37 -6.94 -0.77
C LEU A 87 -14.38 -8.01 -0.30
N PRO A 88 -13.91 -9.11 0.31
CA PRO A 88 -14.79 -10.17 0.77
C PRO A 88 -15.70 -9.67 1.90
N SER A 89 -16.86 -10.32 2.08
CA SER A 89 -17.83 -9.93 3.12
C SER A 89 -17.24 -9.90 4.52
N GLY A 90 -16.34 -10.84 4.85
CA GLY A 90 -15.67 -10.90 6.16
C GLY A 90 -14.73 -9.73 6.44
N ASP A 91 -14.39 -8.92 5.45
CA ASP A 91 -13.45 -7.80 5.60
C ASP A 91 -14.09 -6.42 5.57
N ARG A 92 -15.40 -6.34 5.31
CA ARG A 92 -16.10 -5.05 5.12
C ARG A 92 -16.10 -4.20 6.38
N ASP A 93 -16.28 -4.80 7.55
CA ASP A 93 -16.36 -4.06 8.83
C ASP A 93 -15.02 -3.45 9.25
N LYS A 94 -13.91 -3.99 8.77
CA LYS A 94 -12.55 -3.46 9.02
C LYS A 94 -12.03 -2.59 7.90
N TYR A 95 -12.76 -2.39 6.80
CA TYR A 95 -12.31 -1.62 5.65
C TYR A 95 -12.42 -0.11 5.89
N LEU A 96 -11.32 0.61 5.66
CA LEU A 96 -11.18 2.06 5.89
C LEU A 96 -11.18 2.86 4.57
N GLY A 97 -11.57 2.22 3.47
CA GLY A 97 -11.43 2.77 2.11
C GLY A 97 -10.00 2.66 1.60
N TYR A 98 -9.65 3.50 0.62
CA TYR A 98 -8.32 3.47 -0.02
C TYR A 98 -7.71 4.87 -0.16
N ILE A 99 -6.41 4.90 -0.47
CA ILE A 99 -5.71 6.03 -1.10
C ILE A 99 -5.17 5.57 -2.45
N THR A 100 -4.91 6.49 -3.37
CA THR A 100 -4.34 6.19 -4.68
C THR A 100 -3.05 6.98 -4.85
N LEU A 101 -1.93 6.27 -5.03
CA LEU A 101 -0.67 6.88 -5.45
C LEU A 101 -0.65 7.02 -6.97
N SER A 102 -0.14 8.15 -7.46
CA SER A 102 0.11 8.39 -8.88
C SER A 102 1.01 7.31 -9.48
N ALA A 103 0.99 7.16 -10.80
CA ALA A 103 1.90 6.25 -11.49
C ALA A 103 3.37 6.60 -11.15
N PRO A 104 4.21 5.61 -10.80
CA PRO A 104 5.59 5.85 -10.43
C PRO A 104 6.40 6.39 -11.62
N VAL A 105 7.25 7.37 -11.33
CA VAL A 105 8.17 7.97 -12.29
C VAL A 105 9.51 7.25 -12.21
N ASP A 106 10.11 6.99 -13.36
CA ASP A 106 11.45 6.43 -13.48
C ASP A 106 12.54 7.45 -13.14
N LEU A 107 13.42 7.10 -12.19
CA LEU A 107 14.56 7.89 -11.74
C LEU A 107 15.90 7.20 -12.07
N GLY A 108 15.93 6.24 -13.00
CA GLY A 108 17.12 5.49 -13.40
C GLY A 108 17.09 4.06 -12.87
N ASP A 109 17.66 3.80 -11.69
CA ASP A 109 17.66 2.45 -11.07
C ASP A 109 16.46 2.23 -10.14
N THR A 110 15.58 3.22 -10.03
CA THR A 110 14.50 3.25 -9.06
C THR A 110 13.32 3.97 -9.66
N MET A 111 12.12 3.47 -9.41
CA MET A 111 10.91 4.24 -9.66
C MET A 111 10.32 4.77 -8.35
N PHE A 112 9.68 5.92 -8.40
CA PHE A 112 9.15 6.57 -7.21
C PHE A 112 7.84 7.30 -7.47
N THR A 113 6.96 7.29 -6.48
CA THR A 113 5.74 8.10 -6.43
C THR A 113 5.48 8.51 -4.99
N GLU A 114 4.94 9.71 -4.80
CA GLU A 114 4.48 10.19 -3.51
C GLU A 114 3.22 11.05 -3.66
N ASP A 115 2.47 11.12 -2.56
CA ASP A 115 1.43 12.11 -2.32
C ASP A 115 1.74 12.76 -0.96
N ASP A 116 2.13 14.03 -0.99
CA ASP A 116 2.53 14.83 0.16
C ASP A 116 1.39 15.70 0.72
N PHE A 117 0.20 15.59 0.14
CA PHE A 117 -0.95 16.42 0.46
C PHE A 117 -2.22 15.61 0.77
N LEU A 118 -2.02 14.37 1.24
CA LEU A 118 -3.10 13.51 1.71
C LEU A 118 -3.86 14.16 2.87
N ARG A 119 -5.17 13.95 2.87
CA ARG A 119 -6.09 14.35 3.96
C ARG A 119 -7.08 13.24 4.26
N LYS A 120 -6.60 12.00 4.32
CA LYS A 120 -7.47 10.85 4.60
C LYS A 120 -7.55 10.63 6.10
N THR A 121 -8.72 10.87 6.67
CA THR A 121 -9.01 10.52 8.06
C THR A 121 -9.46 9.07 8.16
N ILE A 122 -8.88 8.31 9.08
CA ILE A 122 -9.25 6.92 9.37
C ILE A 122 -9.25 6.67 10.88
N THR A 123 -9.98 5.64 11.32
CA THR A 123 -9.97 5.18 12.71
C THR A 123 -9.29 3.82 12.79
N ALA A 124 -8.12 3.77 13.44
CA ALA A 124 -7.40 2.54 13.72
C ALA A 124 -7.91 1.92 15.01
N THR A 125 -7.94 0.59 15.09
CA THR A 125 -8.32 -0.16 16.31
C THR A 125 -7.10 -0.64 17.11
N SER A 126 -5.90 -0.33 16.64
CA SER A 126 -4.61 -0.62 17.27
C SER A 126 -3.58 0.40 16.80
N SER A 127 -2.31 0.29 17.22
CA SER A 127 -1.22 1.10 16.66
C SER A 127 -0.87 0.76 15.21
N SER A 128 -1.48 -0.27 14.63
CA SER A 128 -1.27 -0.71 13.26
C SER A 128 -2.46 -0.40 12.35
N VAL A 129 -2.15 -0.08 11.09
CA VAL A 129 -3.10 -0.09 9.97
C VAL A 129 -2.60 -1.11 8.95
N PHE A 130 -3.51 -1.88 8.38
CA PHE A 130 -3.20 -2.92 7.42
C PHE A 130 -3.59 -2.47 6.02
N ALA A 131 -2.98 -3.06 4.99
CA ALA A 131 -3.31 -2.76 3.63
C ALA A 131 -3.15 -3.90 2.64
N ILE A 132 -3.84 -3.77 1.51
CA ILE A 132 -3.62 -4.52 0.27
C ILE A 132 -3.30 -3.50 -0.82
N ALA A 133 -2.19 -3.69 -1.54
CA ALA A 133 -1.81 -2.85 -2.66
C ALA A 133 -2.35 -3.45 -3.97
N GLU A 134 -2.92 -2.62 -4.83
CA GLU A 134 -3.56 -3.00 -6.09
C GLU A 134 -3.07 -2.09 -7.22
N THR A 135 -2.75 -2.65 -8.39
CA THR A 135 -2.43 -1.86 -9.60
C THR A 135 -3.70 -1.48 -10.37
N THR A 136 -3.78 -0.26 -10.89
CA THR A 136 -4.92 0.18 -11.71
C THR A 136 -4.76 -0.11 -13.20
N ALA A 137 -3.56 -0.50 -13.64
CA ALA A 137 -3.25 -0.77 -15.04
C ALA A 137 -2.46 -2.07 -15.18
N ALA A 138 -2.57 -2.68 -16.37
CA ALA A 138 -1.80 -3.85 -16.73
C ALA A 138 -0.33 -3.48 -16.98
N PHE A 139 0.59 -4.34 -16.54
CA PHE A 139 2.02 -4.20 -16.82
C PHE A 139 2.76 -5.53 -16.59
N THR A 140 3.91 -5.68 -17.23
CA THR A 140 4.81 -6.81 -17.00
C THR A 140 5.90 -6.40 -16.01
N PRO A 141 5.93 -6.98 -14.79
CA PRO A 141 6.96 -6.67 -13.80
C PRO A 141 8.24 -7.49 -14.01
N ALA A 142 9.34 -7.02 -13.44
CA ALA A 142 10.52 -7.86 -13.23
C ALA A 142 10.29 -8.81 -12.03
N ALA A 143 10.88 -10.01 -12.10
CA ALA A 143 10.88 -10.94 -10.99
C ALA A 143 11.58 -10.32 -9.76
N THR A 144 11.16 -10.70 -8.54
CA THR A 144 11.76 -10.24 -7.28
C THR A 144 11.76 -8.72 -7.05
N THR A 145 10.96 -7.95 -7.82
CA THR A 145 10.82 -6.51 -7.65
C THR A 145 10.44 -6.18 -6.20
N VAL A 146 11.22 -5.31 -5.55
CA VAL A 146 10.96 -4.82 -4.19
C VAL A 146 10.20 -3.50 -4.27
N ARG A 147 9.12 -3.40 -3.49
CA ARG A 147 8.34 -2.18 -3.30
C ARG A 147 8.42 -1.76 -1.85
N VAL A 148 8.86 -0.54 -1.58
CA VAL A 148 8.90 0.03 -0.23
C VAL A 148 7.80 1.09 -0.13
N LEU A 149 6.80 0.79 0.68
CA LEU A 149 5.67 1.67 0.96
C LEU A 149 5.91 2.43 2.26
N GLU A 150 5.56 3.71 2.27
CA GLU A 150 5.64 4.55 3.46
C GLU A 150 4.31 5.27 3.66
N LEU A 151 3.87 5.33 4.92
CA LEU A 151 2.78 6.20 5.36
C LEU A 151 3.27 7.11 6.49
N ARG A 152 2.76 8.34 6.53
CA ARG A 152 2.91 9.23 7.68
C ARG A 152 1.58 9.79 8.13
N SER A 153 1.41 9.91 9.43
CA SER A 153 0.16 10.34 10.04
C SER A 153 0.36 11.23 11.26
N VAL A 154 -0.75 11.81 11.70
CA VAL A 154 -0.93 12.48 12.99
C VAL A 154 -2.25 12.09 13.60
N GLU A 155 -2.37 12.25 14.91
CA GLU A 155 -3.67 12.18 15.61
C GLU A 155 -4.57 13.31 15.10
N ALA A 156 -5.85 13.00 14.92
CA ALA A 156 -6.86 13.96 14.45
C ALA A 156 -7.33 14.91 15.56
#